data_AF-A0A0P7Y4C8-F1
#
_entry.id   AF-A0A0P7Y4C8-F1
#
_cell.length_a   1.000
_cell.length_b   1.000
_cell.length_c   1.000
_cell.angle_alpha   90.00
_cell.angle_beta   90.00
_cell.angle_gamma   90.00
#
_symmetry.space_group_name_H-M   'P 1'
#
loop_
_entity.id
_entity.type
_entity.pdbx_description
1 polymer ?
#
loop_
_entity_poly.entity_id
_entity_poly.type
_entity_poly.pdbx_seq_one_letter_code
_entity_poly.pdbx_strand_id
1 'polypeptide(L)'
;MIRLATLFLAFAAPVSAQSLQQRLQVGQAWEVALAEWSVVLTCSMLDPQSREVAEDSWTRMRDAALDRMQEAGWTEPDLDQLRDRGRIAAMRLPGDPPFSEVVAYCTDNGDWMQGLVRLTVPMLDRDVEAALQ
;
A
#
# COMPACT_ATOMS: atom_id res chain seq x y z
N MET A 1 -48.94 -21.34 -37.46
CA MET A 1 -47.57 -20.74 -37.48
C MET A 1 -47.60 -19.45 -36.69
N ILE A 2 -47.16 -19.46 -35.42
CA ILE A 2 -46.87 -18.24 -34.67
C ILE A 2 -45.59 -18.54 -33.90
N ARG A 3 -44.48 -17.96 -34.38
CA ARG A 3 -43.19 -17.90 -33.69
C ARG A 3 -43.28 -16.75 -32.70
N LEU A 4 -43.16 -17.00 -31.39
CA LEU A 4 -42.95 -15.92 -30.42
C LEU A 4 -41.70 -16.20 -29.59
N ALA A 5 -40.68 -15.44 -29.97
CA ALA A 5 -39.60 -14.85 -29.19
C ALA A 5 -39.17 -15.57 -27.89
N THR A 6 -38.06 -16.29 -28.00
CA THR A 6 -37.16 -16.62 -26.90
C THR A 6 -36.67 -15.32 -26.25
N LEU A 7 -37.11 -15.04 -25.02
CA LEU A 7 -36.57 -13.96 -24.19
C LEU A 7 -35.13 -14.33 -23.80
N PHE A 8 -34.16 -13.77 -24.52
CA PHE A 8 -32.77 -13.69 -24.06
C PHE A 8 -32.70 -12.62 -22.97
N LEU A 9 -33.00 -13.00 -21.73
CA LEU A 9 -32.53 -12.27 -20.55
C LEU A 9 -31.03 -12.57 -20.43
N ALA A 10 -30.22 -11.79 -21.15
CA ALA A 10 -28.80 -11.72 -20.90
C ALA A 10 -28.61 -11.12 -19.50
N PHE A 11 -28.26 -11.97 -18.55
CA PHE A 11 -27.81 -11.59 -17.21
C PHE A 11 -26.56 -10.70 -17.34
N ALA A 12 -26.75 -9.38 -17.31
CA ALA A 12 -25.69 -8.41 -17.18
C ALA A 12 -25.54 -8.01 -15.70
N ALA A 13 -24.89 -8.87 -14.90
CA ALA A 13 -24.23 -8.53 -13.63
C ALA A 13 -23.37 -9.76 -13.23
N PRO A 14 -22.09 -9.62 -12.81
CA PRO A 14 -21.59 -8.58 -11.91
C PRO A 14 -20.09 -8.20 -12.12
N VAL A 15 -19.74 -7.40 -13.14
CA VAL A 15 -18.36 -6.86 -13.23
C VAL A 15 -18.08 -5.88 -12.08
N SER A 16 -19.13 -5.28 -11.50
CA SER A 16 -19.04 -4.24 -10.46
C SER A 16 -18.78 -4.75 -9.04
N ALA A 17 -19.04 -6.03 -8.74
CA ALA A 17 -18.83 -6.58 -7.39
C ALA A 17 -17.37 -7.05 -7.19
N GLN A 18 -16.79 -7.63 -8.24
CA GLN A 18 -15.37 -8.02 -8.26
C GLN A 18 -14.47 -6.78 -8.14
N SER A 19 -14.82 -5.69 -8.82
CA SER A 19 -14.04 -4.45 -8.74
C SER A 19 -14.13 -3.75 -7.38
N LEU A 20 -15.25 -3.85 -6.66
CA LEU A 20 -15.36 -3.27 -5.32
C LEU A 20 -14.52 -4.04 -4.29
N GLN A 21 -14.61 -5.37 -4.29
CA GLN A 21 -13.82 -6.21 -3.39
C GLN A 21 -12.31 -6.04 -3.64
N GLN A 22 -11.90 -6.02 -4.91
CA GLN A 22 -10.51 -5.76 -5.32
C GLN A 22 -10.03 -4.39 -4.80
N ARG A 23 -10.83 -3.32 -4.98
CA ARG A 23 -10.51 -1.99 -4.45
C ARG A 23 -10.37 -1.97 -2.93
N LEU A 24 -11.23 -2.71 -2.21
CA LEU A 24 -11.14 -2.81 -0.75
C LEU A 24 -9.87 -3.53 -0.30
N GLN A 25 -9.51 -4.64 -0.96
CA GLN A 25 -8.31 -5.40 -0.64
C GLN A 25 -7.02 -4.61 -0.95
N VAL A 26 -6.97 -3.93 -2.09
CA VAL A 26 -5.86 -3.02 -2.42
C VAL A 26 -5.79 -1.89 -1.40
N GLY A 27 -6.92 -1.27 -1.04
CA GLY A 27 -6.99 -0.25 0.00
C GLY A 27 -6.44 -0.75 1.34
N GLN A 28 -6.83 -1.95 1.76
CA GLN A 28 -6.33 -2.56 2.99
C GLN A 28 -4.81 -2.82 2.94
N ALA A 29 -4.29 -3.33 1.82
CA ALA A 29 -2.86 -3.53 1.64
C ALA A 29 -2.08 -2.21 1.81
N TRP A 30 -2.59 -1.12 1.22
CA TRP A 30 -2.01 0.21 1.39
C TRP A 30 -2.10 0.73 2.83
N GLU A 31 -3.23 0.59 3.52
CA GLU A 31 -3.35 1.04 4.91
C GLU A 31 -2.35 0.32 5.84
N VAL A 32 -2.25 -1.00 5.71
CA VAL A 32 -1.32 -1.80 6.52
C VAL A 32 0.13 -1.44 6.17
N ALA A 33 0.46 -1.35 4.88
CA ALA A 33 1.80 -0.99 4.46
C ALA A 33 2.20 0.41 4.94
N LEU A 34 1.31 1.41 4.83
CA LEU A 34 1.58 2.77 5.29
C LEU A 34 1.82 2.81 6.80
N ALA A 35 1.03 2.10 7.59
CA ALA A 35 1.20 2.02 9.04
C ALA A 35 2.55 1.38 9.42
N GLU A 36 2.85 0.20 8.89
CA GLU A 36 4.07 -0.54 9.24
C GLU A 36 5.34 0.16 8.73
N TRP A 37 5.32 0.65 7.49
CA TRP A 37 6.47 1.35 6.92
C TRP A 37 6.69 2.75 7.50
N SER A 38 5.66 3.40 8.07
CA SER A 38 5.85 4.65 8.81
C SER A 38 6.81 4.48 9.99
N VAL A 39 6.71 3.36 10.69
CA VAL A 39 7.58 2.99 11.80
C VAL A 39 9.00 2.77 11.28
N VAL A 40 9.15 1.91 10.27
CA VAL A 40 10.46 1.58 9.67
C VAL A 40 11.16 2.85 9.20
N LEU A 41 10.49 3.69 8.40
CA LEU A 41 11.06 4.91 7.83
C LEU A 41 11.38 5.99 8.87
N THR A 42 10.70 5.97 10.01
CA THR A 42 10.97 6.86 11.14
C THR A 42 12.18 6.36 11.93
N CYS A 43 12.19 5.09 12.30
CA CYS A 43 13.21 4.53 13.19
C CYS A 43 14.53 4.22 12.50
N SER A 44 14.50 3.99 11.18
CA SER A 44 15.71 3.88 10.39
C SER A 44 16.50 5.19 10.35
N MET A 45 15.91 6.35 10.66
CA MET A 45 16.64 7.63 10.69
C MET A 45 17.74 7.69 11.75
N LEU A 46 17.68 6.81 12.76
CA LEU A 46 18.68 6.72 13.82
C LEU A 46 20.01 6.11 13.34
N ASP A 47 20.02 5.46 12.17
CA ASP A 47 21.22 4.89 11.55
C ASP A 47 21.24 5.19 10.03
N PRO A 48 22.22 5.98 9.51
CA PRO A 48 22.23 6.40 8.12
C PRO A 48 22.19 5.27 7.10
N GLN A 49 22.83 4.14 7.39
CA GLN A 49 22.85 2.98 6.49
C GLN A 49 21.46 2.31 6.43
N SER A 50 20.83 2.10 7.58
CA SER A 50 19.46 1.58 7.65
C SER A 50 18.46 2.51 6.99
N ARG A 51 18.65 3.84 7.10
CA ARG A 51 17.79 4.84 6.44
C ARG A 51 17.78 4.67 4.93
N GLU A 52 18.94 4.63 4.29
CA GLU A 52 19.04 4.50 2.84
C GLU A 52 18.34 3.23 2.35
N VAL A 53 18.61 2.10 3.01
CA VAL A 53 17.98 0.81 2.67
C VAL A 53 16.45 0.86 2.82
N ALA A 54 15.94 1.48 3.89
CA ALA A 54 14.51 1.61 4.13
C ALA A 54 13.82 2.51 3.09
N GLU A 55 14.40 3.68 2.80
CA GLU A 55 13.87 4.63 1.83
C GLU A 55 13.82 4.03 0.42
N ASP A 56 14.91 3.37 -0.01
CA ASP A 56 14.99 2.70 -1.30
C ASP A 56 14.00 1.54 -1.41
N SER A 57 13.89 0.73 -0.36
CA SER A 57 12.99 -0.42 -0.36
C SER A 57 11.53 0.00 -0.45
N TRP A 58 11.12 0.98 0.37
CA TRP A 58 9.78 1.54 0.31
C TRP A 58 9.47 2.14 -1.05
N THR A 59 10.37 2.98 -1.58
CA THR A 59 10.19 3.63 -2.88
C THR A 59 9.97 2.61 -3.99
N ARG A 60 10.81 1.56 -4.06
CA ARG A 60 10.65 0.49 -5.06
C ARG A 60 9.31 -0.24 -4.94
N MET A 61 8.89 -0.63 -3.75
CA MET A 61 7.62 -1.36 -3.59
C MET A 61 6.40 -0.46 -3.87
N ARG A 62 6.44 0.79 -3.40
CA ARG A 62 5.38 1.77 -3.68
C ARG A 62 5.21 1.97 -5.17
N ASP A 63 6.29 2.22 -5.89
CA ASP A 63 6.23 2.50 -7.33
C ASP A 63 5.77 1.26 -8.09
N ALA A 64 6.30 0.08 -7.75
CA ALA A 64 5.87 -1.18 -8.36
C ALA A 64 4.39 -1.55 -8.05
N ALA A 65 3.86 -1.13 -6.90
CA ALA A 65 2.44 -1.28 -6.57
C ALA A 65 1.57 -0.32 -7.40
N LEU A 66 1.99 0.94 -7.54
CA LEU A 66 1.30 1.94 -8.35
C LEU A 66 1.28 1.54 -9.83
N ASP A 67 2.39 1.01 -10.37
CA ASP A 67 2.48 0.52 -11.74
C ASP A 67 1.49 -0.64 -11.97
N ARG A 68 1.42 -1.62 -11.06
CA ARG A 68 0.44 -2.72 -11.14
C ARG A 68 -1.01 -2.22 -11.09
N MET A 69 -1.29 -1.23 -10.25
CA MET A 69 -2.62 -0.62 -10.18
C MET A 69 -2.96 0.12 -11.49
N GLN A 70 -1.99 0.82 -12.07
CA GLN A 70 -2.16 1.48 -13.37
C GLN A 70 -2.45 0.47 -14.48
N GLU A 71 -1.69 -0.64 -14.53
CA GLU A 71 -1.93 -1.76 -15.46
C GLU A 71 -3.32 -2.39 -15.26
N ALA A 72 -3.81 -2.44 -14.02
CA ALA A 72 -5.16 -2.90 -13.68
C ALA A 72 -6.27 -1.88 -13.95
N GLY A 73 -5.95 -0.71 -14.55
CA GLY A 73 -6.94 0.29 -14.97
C GLY A 73 -7.42 1.22 -13.86
N TRP A 74 -6.64 1.40 -12.79
CA TRP A 74 -6.92 2.43 -11.79
C TRP A 74 -6.74 3.83 -12.37
N THR A 75 -7.48 4.79 -11.82
CA THR A 75 -7.49 6.16 -12.35
C THR A 75 -6.30 6.97 -11.83
N GLU A 76 -5.77 7.90 -12.63
CA GLU A 76 -4.69 8.79 -12.18
C GLU A 76 -5.01 9.53 -10.86
N PRO A 77 -6.24 10.04 -10.61
CA PRO A 77 -6.57 10.61 -9.30
C PRO A 77 -6.43 9.63 -8.12
N ASP A 78 -6.82 8.36 -8.29
CA ASP A 78 -6.65 7.34 -7.25
C ASP A 78 -5.16 7.05 -7.01
N LEU A 79 -4.38 6.97 -8.09
CA LEU A 79 -2.92 6.73 -8.04
C LEU A 79 -2.18 7.92 -7.43
N ASP A 80 -2.55 9.15 -7.77
CA ASP A 80 -1.98 10.39 -7.22
C ASP A 80 -2.18 10.47 -5.71
N GLN A 81 -3.40 10.15 -5.24
CA GLN A 81 -3.69 10.13 -3.81
C GLN A 81 -2.80 9.14 -3.05
N LEU A 82 -2.63 7.93 -3.57
CA LEU A 82 -1.78 6.91 -2.95
C LEU A 82 -0.30 7.27 -3.04
N ARG A 83 0.14 7.85 -4.16
CA ARG A 83 1.50 8.34 -4.33
C ARG A 83 1.82 9.42 -3.30
N ASP A 84 0.91 10.34 -3.06
CA ASP A 84 1.06 11.42 -2.08
C ASP A 84 1.12 10.91 -0.65
N ARG A 85 0.22 9.99 -0.27
CA ARG A 85 0.23 9.32 1.04
C ARG A 85 1.49 8.50 1.26
N GLY A 86 2.00 7.85 0.21
CA GLY A 86 3.20 7.04 0.22
C GLY A 86 4.50 7.81 0.03
N ARG A 87 4.51 9.15 0.07
CA ARG A 87 5.78 9.90 0.12
C ARG A 87 6.42 9.69 1.48
N ILE A 88 7.73 9.43 1.51
CA ILE A 88 8.48 9.22 2.77
C ILE A 88 8.26 10.38 3.75
N ALA A 89 8.27 11.63 3.25
CA ALA A 89 8.00 12.81 4.06
C ALA A 89 6.58 12.87 4.66
N ALA A 90 5.59 12.22 4.02
CA ALA A 90 4.22 12.12 4.54
C ALA A 90 4.04 10.96 5.52
N MET A 91 4.95 9.99 5.52
CA MET A 91 4.86 8.78 6.36
C MET A 91 5.61 8.90 7.68
N ARG A 92 6.63 9.75 7.75
CA ARG A 92 7.38 9.96 8.99
C ARG A 92 6.54 10.67 10.04
N LEU A 93 6.98 10.62 11.30
CA LEU A 93 6.45 11.49 12.33
C LEU A 93 6.38 12.95 11.82
N PRO A 94 5.23 13.62 11.97
CA PRO A 94 4.99 14.91 11.36
C PRO A 94 5.85 16.01 11.99
N GLY A 95 6.30 16.96 11.17
CA GLY A 95 7.08 18.11 11.60
C GLY A 95 8.55 17.79 11.91
N ASP A 96 9.17 18.62 12.74
CA ASP A 96 10.51 18.40 13.30
C ASP A 96 10.36 18.01 14.79
N PRO A 97 9.95 16.78 15.11
CA PRO A 97 9.78 16.37 16.50
C PRO A 97 11.13 16.43 17.22
N PRO A 98 11.15 16.82 18.51
CA PRO A 98 12.33 16.66 19.35
C PRO A 98 12.90 15.24 19.26
N PHE A 99 14.23 15.11 19.25
CA PHE A 99 14.89 13.81 19.15
C PHE A 99 14.42 12.81 20.23
N SER A 100 14.08 13.28 21.43
CA SER A 100 13.53 12.45 22.50
C SER A 100 12.19 11.80 22.14
N GLU A 101 11.35 12.46 21.36
CA GLU A 101 10.07 11.89 20.89
C GLU A 101 10.31 10.81 19.84
N VAL A 102 11.29 11.01 18.94
CA VAL A 102 11.70 9.98 17.98
C VAL A 102 12.22 8.73 18.68
N VAL A 103 13.07 8.91 19.71
CA VAL A 103 13.59 7.78 20.51
C VAL A 103 12.48 7.06 21.26
N ALA A 104 11.54 7.79 21.88
CA ALA A 104 10.41 7.20 22.58
C ALA A 104 9.53 6.38 21.62
N TYR A 105 9.16 6.96 20.48
CA TYR A 105 8.39 6.28 19.44
C TYR A 105 9.07 4.98 18.97
N CYS A 106 10.38 5.00 18.74
CA CYS A 106 11.11 3.83 18.29
C CYS A 106 11.33 2.78 19.38
N THR A 107 11.28 3.18 20.66
CA THR A 107 11.29 2.26 21.79
C THR A 107 9.95 1.52 21.90
N ASP A 108 8.84 2.27 21.73
CA ASP A 108 7.48 1.70 21.76
C ASP A 108 7.21 0.76 20.58
N ASN A 109 7.96 0.92 19.48
CA ASN A 109 7.91 0.06 18.29
C ASN A 109 9.19 -0.78 18.12
N GLY A 110 9.82 -1.22 19.22
CA GLY A 110 11.17 -1.79 19.22
C GLY A 110 11.38 -3.09 18.40
N ASP A 111 10.31 -3.71 17.88
CA ASP A 111 10.36 -4.90 17.03
C ASP A 111 10.49 -4.59 15.53
N TRP A 112 10.41 -3.33 15.11
CA TRP A 112 10.46 -2.91 13.69
C TRP A 112 11.64 -3.51 12.91
N MET A 113 12.82 -3.57 13.54
CA MET A 113 14.03 -4.10 12.92
C MET A 113 13.98 -5.63 12.79
N GLN A 114 13.39 -6.34 13.76
CA GLN A 114 13.13 -7.77 13.58
C GLN A 114 12.09 -8.00 12.49
N GLY A 115 11.10 -7.13 12.39
CA GLY A 115 10.09 -7.21 11.34
C GLY A 115 10.69 -7.07 9.94
N LEU A 116 11.60 -6.12 9.76
CA LEU A 116 12.32 -5.93 8.50
C LEU A 116 13.20 -7.14 8.16
N VAL A 117 14.00 -7.63 9.12
CA VAL A 117 14.92 -8.76 8.92
C VAL A 117 14.19 -10.07 8.66
N ARG A 118 13.03 -10.28 9.30
CA ARG A 118 12.20 -11.48 9.14
C ARG A 118 11.22 -11.38 7.96
N LEU A 119 11.24 -10.28 7.22
CA LEU A 119 10.31 -10.00 6.12
C LEU A 119 8.83 -10.11 6.57
N THR A 120 8.54 -9.72 7.81
CA THR A 120 7.16 -9.66 8.33
C THR A 120 6.53 -8.28 8.15
N VAL A 121 7.33 -7.29 7.77
CA VAL A 121 6.82 -6.00 7.27
C VAL A 121 6.15 -6.24 5.91
N PRO A 122 4.95 -5.69 5.64
CA PRO A 122 4.22 -5.88 4.40
C PRO A 122 5.04 -5.59 3.16
N MET A 123 4.93 -6.47 2.17
CA MET A 123 5.53 -6.29 0.85
C MET A 123 4.45 -5.72 -0.07
N LEU A 124 4.26 -4.41 0.00
CA LEU A 124 3.12 -3.72 -0.63
C LEU A 124 2.90 -4.12 -2.10
N ASP A 125 3.96 -4.24 -2.88
CA ASP A 125 3.87 -4.61 -4.29
C ASP A 125 3.28 -6.01 -4.49
N ARG A 126 3.67 -6.97 -3.64
CA ARG A 126 3.14 -8.35 -3.65
C ARG A 126 1.72 -8.42 -3.12
N ASP A 127 1.42 -7.67 -2.06
CA ASP A 127 0.09 -7.64 -1.46
C ASP A 127 -0.93 -7.02 -2.42
N VAL A 128 -0.53 -5.97 -3.14
CA VAL A 128 -1.32 -5.36 -4.22
C VAL A 128 -1.46 -6.32 -5.39
N GLU A 129 -0.39 -6.99 -5.83
CA GLU A 129 -0.48 -8.01 -6.88
C GLU A 129 -1.48 -9.11 -6.55
N ALA A 130 -1.41 -9.65 -5.32
CA ALA A 130 -2.33 -10.68 -4.85
C ALA A 130 -3.78 -10.16 -4.75
N ALA A 131 -3.97 -8.91 -4.32
CA ALA A 131 -5.29 -8.28 -4.23
C ALA A 131 -5.91 -7.97 -5.60
N LEU A 132 -5.09 -7.87 -6.66
CA LEU A 132 -5.55 -7.59 -8.01
C LEU A 132 -5.95 -8.84 -8.81
N GLN A 133 -5.61 -10.04 -8.33
CA GLN A 133 -5.94 -11.34 -8.94
C GLN A 133 -7.33 -11.84 -8.55
#